data_AF-A0A2T4BG98-F1
#
_entry.id   AF-A0A2T4BG98-F1
#
_cell.length_a   1.000
_cell.length_b   1.000
_cell.length_c   1.000
_cell.angle_alpha   90.00
_cell.angle_beta   90.00
_cell.angle_gamma   90.00
#
_symmetry.space_group_name_H-M   'P 1'
#
loop_
_entity.id
_entity.type
_entity.pdbx_description
1 polymer ?
#
loop_
_entity_poly.entity_id
_entity_poly.type
_entity_poly.pdbx_seq_one_letter_code
_entity_poly.pdbx_strand_id
1 'polypeptide(L)'
;MWQPTSPTKGDEQSQPAPAQGHARTHSMKQKNPGRWFAQTIKLKKECVEEYKACHAKVWPEVLKQIKDCGIEDYSIFYDPDMDLLVGTFKYIGYDYAGDMQKMAENPKVREWWKMTDAMQESLVEGATSSEAGEPSWWKPLEQVFFLP
;
A
#
# COMPACT_ATOMS: atom_id res chain seq x y z
N MET A 1 42.63 30.47 0.63
CA MET A 1 43.62 30.48 1.72
C MET A 1 43.05 31.35 2.82
N TRP A 2 42.77 30.77 3.99
CA TRP A 2 42.78 31.40 5.33
C TRP A 2 41.88 30.59 6.29
N GLN A 3 42.51 29.88 7.21
CA GLN A 3 41.96 29.55 8.54
C GLN A 3 42.80 30.30 9.57
N PRO A 4 42.24 30.63 10.74
CA PRO A 4 43.05 30.76 11.93
C PRO A 4 42.65 29.78 13.05
N THR A 5 43.69 29.41 13.78
CA THR A 5 43.86 28.32 14.76
C THR A 5 43.38 28.67 16.18
N SER A 6 43.13 27.62 16.97
CA SER A 6 42.93 27.65 18.43
C SER A 6 44.25 27.86 19.20
N PRO A 7 44.18 28.17 20.51
CA PRO A 7 45.16 27.65 21.47
C PRO A 7 44.54 26.99 22.73
N THR A 8 45.01 25.76 22.94
CA THR A 8 45.57 25.17 24.18
C THR A 8 44.71 24.86 25.43
N LYS A 9 44.53 23.54 25.63
CA LYS A 9 44.60 22.66 26.82
C LYS A 9 44.46 23.23 28.25
N GLY A 10 43.59 22.54 29.00
CA GLY A 10 43.76 22.22 30.43
C GLY A 10 43.14 20.84 30.74
N ASP A 11 44.00 19.88 31.10
CA ASP A 11 43.73 18.59 31.77
C ASP A 11 43.10 18.85 33.16
N GLU A 12 42.35 18.02 33.89
CA GLU A 12 41.86 16.64 33.83
C GLU A 12 40.99 16.48 35.11
N GLN A 13 39.83 15.82 35.05
CA GLN A 13 39.29 15.05 36.18
C GLN A 13 38.07 14.22 35.77
N SER A 14 38.31 12.91 35.74
CA SER A 14 37.36 11.83 35.48
C SER A 14 36.47 11.55 36.70
N GLN A 15 35.16 11.33 36.48
CA GLN A 15 34.28 10.47 37.30
C GLN A 15 32.91 10.24 36.59
N PRO A 16 32.13 9.19 36.96
CA PRO A 16 31.76 8.12 36.06
C PRO A 16 30.39 8.31 35.36
N ALA A 17 30.20 7.56 34.28
CA ALA A 17 28.96 7.55 33.49
C ALA A 17 27.75 7.08 34.33
N PRO A 18 26.60 7.76 34.26
CA PRO A 18 25.35 7.18 34.74
C PRO A 18 24.83 6.18 33.70
N ALA A 19 24.34 5.06 34.22
CA ALA A 19 23.85 3.92 33.47
C ALA A 19 22.87 4.32 32.36
N GLN A 20 23.09 3.77 31.17
CA GLN A 20 22.16 3.84 30.04
C GLN A 20 20.87 3.09 30.41
N GLY A 21 19.92 3.82 30.98
CA GLY A 21 18.52 3.43 30.94
C GLY A 21 18.10 3.38 29.48
N HIS A 22 18.04 2.18 28.91
CA HIS A 22 17.40 1.96 27.62
C HIS A 22 15.92 2.30 27.81
N ALA A 23 15.57 3.56 27.55
CA ALA A 23 14.18 3.96 27.40
C ALA A 23 13.65 3.13 26.23
N ARG A 24 12.85 2.11 26.54
CA ARG A 24 12.07 1.39 25.54
C ARG A 24 11.11 2.42 24.95
N THR A 25 11.47 3.00 23.83
CA THR A 25 10.55 3.77 23.00
C THR A 25 9.52 2.78 22.46
N HIS A 26 8.45 2.57 23.24
CA HIS A 26 7.23 2.02 22.68
C HIS A 26 6.69 3.14 21.79
N SER A 27 7.11 3.12 20.52
CA SER A 27 6.37 3.84 19.48
C SER A 27 4.97 3.27 19.52
N MET A 28 4.04 3.98 20.17
CA MET A 28 2.63 3.65 20.11
C MET A 28 2.24 3.79 18.65
N LYS A 29 2.11 2.66 17.94
CA LYS A 29 1.70 2.64 16.53
C LYS A 29 0.40 3.43 16.43
N GLN A 30 0.47 4.61 15.82
CA GLN A 30 -0.70 5.46 15.63
C GLN A 30 -1.57 4.84 14.54
N LYS A 31 -2.83 4.56 14.85
CA LYS A 31 -3.79 4.04 13.86
C LYS A 31 -4.02 5.13 12.80
N ASN A 32 -4.01 4.77 11.52
CA ASN A 32 -4.37 5.73 10.47
C ASN A 32 -5.80 6.21 10.71
N PRO A 33 -6.09 7.52 10.57
CA PRO A 33 -7.44 8.06 10.75
C PRO A 33 -8.46 7.57 9.71
N GLY A 34 -8.09 6.63 8.85
CA GLY A 34 -8.82 6.21 7.66
C GLY A 34 -8.34 7.00 6.45
N ARG A 35 -7.38 6.46 5.70
CA ARG A 35 -6.94 7.04 4.43
C ARG A 35 -7.71 6.39 3.30
N TRP A 36 -8.33 7.19 2.44
CA TRP A 36 -8.98 6.70 1.24
C TRP A 36 -7.97 6.53 0.11
N PHE A 37 -8.12 5.44 -0.63
CA PHE A 37 -7.41 5.14 -1.85
C PHE A 37 -8.41 5.04 -2.99
N ALA A 38 -7.99 5.52 -4.15
CA ALA A 38 -8.70 5.34 -5.40
C ALA A 38 -7.67 4.98 -6.48
N GLN A 39 -8.05 4.07 -7.36
CA GLN A 39 -7.21 3.58 -8.43
C GLN A 39 -8.07 3.15 -9.62
N THR A 40 -7.49 3.18 -10.82
CA THR A 40 -8.20 2.80 -12.04
C THR A 40 -7.35 1.91 -12.94
N ILE A 41 -8.01 1.06 -13.69
CA ILE A 41 -7.41 0.16 -14.68
C ILE A 41 -8.43 -0.06 -15.81
N LYS A 42 -7.96 -0.46 -16.98
CA LYS A 42 -8.85 -0.83 -18.08
C LYS A 42 -9.25 -2.30 -17.97
N LEU A 43 -10.50 -2.60 -18.30
CA LEU A 43 -11.05 -3.94 -18.40
C LEU A 43 -11.23 -4.29 -19.88
N LYS A 44 -10.81 -5.49 -20.28
CA LYS A 44 -11.06 -5.98 -21.63
C LYS A 44 -12.56 -6.18 -21.84
N LYS A 45 -13.09 -5.66 -22.94
CA LYS A 45 -14.54 -5.66 -23.24
C LYS A 45 -15.14 -7.06 -23.20
N GLU A 46 -14.40 -8.03 -23.73
CA GLU A 46 -14.77 -9.43 -23.80
C GLU A 46 -14.81 -10.12 -22.42
N CYS A 47 -14.16 -9.55 -21.40
CA CYS A 47 -14.05 -10.14 -20.06
C CYS A 47 -15.03 -9.55 -19.04
N VAL A 48 -15.89 -8.59 -19.43
CA VAL A 48 -16.74 -7.83 -18.48
C VAL A 48 -17.63 -8.75 -17.64
N GLU A 49 -18.33 -9.69 -18.27
CA GLU A 49 -19.25 -10.58 -17.57
C GLU A 49 -18.51 -11.60 -16.69
N GLU A 50 -17.35 -12.09 -17.16
CA GLU A 50 -16.50 -12.99 -16.38
C GLU A 50 -15.94 -12.29 -15.13
N TYR A 51 -15.50 -11.03 -15.29
CA TYR A 51 -14.99 -10.21 -14.19
C TYR A 51 -16.05 -9.96 -13.12
N LYS A 52 -17.28 -9.63 -13.52
CA LYS A 52 -18.42 -9.51 -12.59
C LYS A 52 -18.72 -10.83 -11.90
N ALA A 53 -18.73 -11.93 -12.63
CA ALA A 53 -19.05 -13.25 -12.09
C ALA A 53 -18.02 -13.72 -11.06
N CYS A 54 -16.72 -13.48 -11.29
CA CYS A 54 -15.69 -13.84 -10.32
C CYS A 54 -15.75 -12.94 -9.08
N HIS A 55 -15.98 -11.62 -9.23
CA HIS A 55 -16.10 -10.70 -8.09
C HIS A 55 -17.40 -10.87 -7.29
N ALA A 56 -18.46 -11.45 -7.87
CA ALA A 56 -19.63 -11.89 -7.10
C ALA A 56 -19.33 -13.07 -6.17
N LYS A 57 -18.20 -13.77 -6.38
CA LYS A 57 -17.79 -14.99 -5.66
C LYS A 57 -16.31 -14.95 -5.30
N VAL A 58 -15.84 -13.82 -4.79
CA VAL A 58 -14.43 -13.67 -4.35
C VAL A 58 -14.09 -14.78 -3.36
N TRP A 59 -12.89 -15.34 -3.49
CA TRP A 59 -12.44 -16.43 -2.63
C TRP A 59 -12.34 -15.97 -1.17
N PRO A 60 -12.84 -16.77 -0.20
CA PRO A 60 -12.81 -16.40 1.21
C PRO A 60 -11.42 -16.04 1.74
N GLU A 61 -10.37 -16.71 1.25
CA GLU A 61 -8.98 -16.47 1.62
C GLU A 61 -8.49 -15.10 1.16
N VAL A 62 -8.91 -14.65 -0.03
CA VAL A 62 -8.60 -13.33 -0.57
C VAL A 62 -9.32 -12.26 0.25
N LEU A 63 -10.62 -12.45 0.53
CA LEU A 63 -11.39 -11.55 1.38
C LEU A 63 -10.80 -11.44 2.80
N LYS A 64 -10.36 -12.57 3.36
CA LYS A 64 -9.70 -12.61 4.66
C LYS A 64 -8.40 -11.80 4.63
N GLN A 65 -7.55 -12.02 3.62
CA GLN A 65 -6.28 -11.30 3.51
C GLN A 65 -6.49 -9.79 3.36
N ILE A 66 -7.46 -9.35 2.55
CA ILE A 66 -7.84 -7.93 2.42
C ILE A 66 -8.17 -7.32 3.79
N LYS A 67 -9.01 -8.00 4.57
CA LYS A 67 -9.37 -7.54 5.93
C LYS A 67 -8.19 -7.55 6.91
N ASP A 68 -7.38 -8.61 6.89
CA ASP A 68 -6.18 -8.72 7.74
C ASP A 68 -5.16 -7.61 7.45
N CYS A 69 -5.11 -7.13 6.21
CA CYS A 69 -4.31 -5.98 5.77
C CYS A 69 -4.95 -4.62 6.09
N GLY A 70 -6.03 -4.57 6.88
CA GLY A 70 -6.64 -3.32 7.32
C GLY A 70 -7.35 -2.52 6.22
N ILE A 71 -7.80 -3.20 5.15
CA ILE A 71 -8.62 -2.61 4.09
C ILE A 71 -10.11 -2.82 4.43
N GLU A 72 -10.86 -1.72 4.42
CA GLU A 72 -12.31 -1.66 4.62
C GLU A 72 -12.99 -0.88 3.49
N ASP A 73 -14.31 -0.99 3.40
CA ASP A 73 -15.15 -0.26 2.42
C ASP A 73 -14.66 -0.40 0.97
N TYR A 74 -14.07 -1.56 0.61
CA TYR A 74 -13.51 -1.79 -0.71
C TYR A 74 -14.62 -2.04 -1.75
N SER A 75 -14.76 -1.13 -2.70
CA SER A 75 -15.65 -1.22 -3.84
C SER A 75 -14.88 -1.12 -5.15
N ILE A 76 -15.36 -1.81 -6.19
CA ILE A 76 -14.88 -1.68 -7.58
C ILE A 76 -16.07 -1.35 -8.47
N PHE A 77 -16.02 -0.20 -9.13
CA PHE A 77 -17.03 0.26 -10.08
C PHE A 77 -16.55 0.00 -11.51
N TYR A 78 -17.48 -0.17 -12.45
CA TYR A 78 -17.19 -0.33 -13.88
C TYR A 78 -17.93 0.74 -14.69
N ASP A 79 -17.19 1.44 -15.55
CA ASP A 79 -17.71 2.36 -16.56
C ASP A 79 -17.68 1.68 -17.94
N PRO A 80 -18.84 1.36 -18.55
CA PRO A 80 -18.91 0.69 -19.85
C PRO A 80 -18.55 1.60 -21.04
N ASP A 81 -18.59 2.92 -20.89
CA ASP A 81 -18.28 3.84 -21.99
C ASP A 81 -16.77 3.99 -22.16
N MET A 82 -16.02 3.92 -21.05
CA MET A 82 -14.55 4.04 -21.03
C MET A 82 -13.82 2.70 -20.84
N ASP A 83 -14.56 1.62 -20.58
CA ASP A 83 -14.03 0.32 -20.17
C ASP A 83 -13.15 0.38 -18.91
N LEU A 84 -13.46 1.29 -17.99
CA LEU A 84 -12.65 1.52 -16.81
C LEU A 84 -13.23 0.84 -15.59
N LEU A 85 -12.36 0.18 -14.84
CA LEU A 85 -12.61 -0.16 -13.46
C LEU A 85 -12.07 0.95 -12.56
N VAL A 86 -12.83 1.29 -11.51
CA VAL A 86 -12.42 2.22 -10.46
C VAL A 86 -12.53 1.51 -9.13
N GLY A 87 -11.39 1.15 -8.54
CA GLY A 87 -11.30 0.57 -7.21
C GLY A 87 -11.12 1.67 -6.17
N THR A 88 -11.91 1.64 -5.09
CA THR A 88 -11.74 2.54 -3.94
C THR A 88 -11.89 1.80 -2.63
N PHE A 89 -11.03 2.10 -1.67
CA PHE A 89 -11.06 1.48 -0.35
C PHE A 89 -10.53 2.42 0.72
N LYS A 90 -10.89 2.14 1.96
CA LYS A 90 -10.39 2.81 3.15
C LYS A 90 -9.35 1.94 3.83
N TYR A 91 -8.15 2.47 4.02
CA TYR A 91 -7.13 1.83 4.84
C TYR A 91 -7.18 2.35 6.27
N ILE A 92 -7.28 1.41 7.23
CA ILE A 92 -7.39 1.68 8.66
C ILE A 92 -6.28 1.01 9.49
N GLY A 93 -5.28 0.42 8.83
CA GLY A 93 -4.15 -0.24 9.48
C GLY A 93 -3.10 0.73 10.04
N TYR A 94 -1.94 0.18 10.41
CA TYR A 94 -0.86 0.90 11.08
C TYR A 94 0.41 1.05 10.22
N ASP A 95 0.56 0.22 9.19
CA ASP A 95 1.74 0.15 8.33
C ASP A 95 1.30 -0.28 6.93
N TYR A 96 0.99 0.71 6.08
CA TYR A 96 0.45 0.44 4.74
C TYR A 96 1.43 -0.38 3.90
N ALA A 97 2.72 -0.03 3.93
CA ALA A 97 3.74 -0.72 3.16
C ALA A 97 3.88 -2.18 3.62
N GLY A 98 3.97 -2.40 4.94
CA GLY A 98 4.04 -3.75 5.50
C GLY A 98 2.77 -4.57 5.23
N ASP A 99 1.59 -3.96 5.28
CA ASP A 99 0.34 -4.66 4.97
C ASP A 99 0.20 -4.98 3.47
N MET A 100 0.66 -4.11 2.58
CA MET A 100 0.68 -4.40 1.14
C MET A 100 1.72 -5.48 0.80
N GLN A 101 2.85 -5.52 1.51
CA GLN A 101 3.82 -6.60 1.38
C GLN A 101 3.22 -7.95 1.81
N LYS A 102 2.52 -8.02 2.96
CA LYS A 102 1.82 -9.24 3.40
C LYS A 102 0.79 -9.72 2.37
N MET A 103 0.07 -8.78 1.74
CA MET A 103 -0.87 -9.09 0.67
C MET A 103 -0.16 -9.77 -0.51
N ALA A 104 0.97 -9.21 -0.96
CA ALA A 104 1.75 -9.74 -2.07
C ALA A 104 2.42 -11.09 -1.77
N GLU A 105 2.78 -11.36 -0.52
CA GLU A 105 3.38 -12.63 -0.10
C GLU A 105 2.35 -13.78 -0.09
N ASN A 106 1.05 -13.49 0.02
CA ASN A 106 0.02 -14.52 0.10
C ASN A 106 -0.18 -15.23 -1.27
N PRO A 107 0.08 -16.55 -1.38
CA PRO A 107 -0.02 -17.27 -2.65
C PRO A 107 -1.44 -17.31 -3.22
N LYS A 108 -2.48 -17.31 -2.37
CA LYS A 108 -3.88 -17.29 -2.83
C LYS A 108 -4.28 -15.93 -3.41
N VAL A 109 -3.74 -14.84 -2.86
CA VAL A 109 -3.93 -13.51 -3.43
C VAL A 109 -3.23 -13.40 -4.78
N ARG A 110 -2.00 -13.91 -4.91
CA ARG A 110 -1.29 -13.92 -6.20
C ARG A 110 -1.99 -14.75 -7.27
N GLU A 111 -2.52 -15.92 -6.89
CA GLU A 111 -3.33 -16.76 -7.78
C GLU A 111 -4.57 -16.01 -8.27
N TRP A 112 -5.28 -15.35 -7.35
CA TRP A 112 -6.42 -14.49 -7.68
C TRP A 112 -6.04 -13.34 -8.61
N TRP A 113 -4.96 -12.62 -8.31
CA TRP A 113 -4.45 -11.52 -9.13
C TRP A 113 -4.10 -11.99 -10.53
N LYS A 114 -3.38 -13.10 -10.70
CA LYS A 114 -3.04 -13.63 -12.02
C LYS A 114 -4.28 -13.89 -12.88
N MET A 115 -5.36 -14.39 -12.28
CA MET A 115 -6.64 -14.61 -12.97
C MET A 115 -7.28 -13.28 -13.38
N THR A 116 -7.36 -12.30 -12.48
CA THR A 116 -7.99 -11.00 -12.77
C THR A 116 -7.16 -10.12 -13.69
N ASP A 117 -5.83 -10.16 -13.58
CA ASP A 117 -4.88 -9.42 -14.41
C ASP A 117 -5.01 -9.84 -15.87
N ALA A 118 -5.30 -11.12 -16.15
CA ALA A 118 -5.53 -11.61 -17.51
C ALA A 118 -6.73 -10.93 -18.20
N MET A 119 -7.69 -10.40 -17.42
CA MET A 119 -8.87 -9.68 -17.90
C MET A 119 -8.63 -8.17 -18.02
N GLN A 120 -7.53 -7.66 -17.46
CA GLN A 120 -7.26 -6.24 -17.31
C GLN A 120 -6.14 -5.76 -18.23
N GLU A 121 -6.06 -4.45 -18.40
CA GLU A 121 -4.97 -3.77 -19.10
C GLU A 121 -4.54 -2.54 -18.28
N SER A 122 -3.26 -2.50 -17.90
CA SER A 122 -2.74 -1.37 -17.13
C SER A 122 -2.71 -0.09 -17.96
N LEU A 123 -2.99 1.03 -17.30
CA LEU A 123 -2.82 2.39 -17.83
C LEU A 123 -1.44 2.97 -17.46
N VAL A 124 -0.60 2.19 -16.79
CA VAL A 124 0.73 2.59 -16.33
C VAL A 124 1.78 1.97 -17.26
N GLU A 125 2.61 2.80 -17.86
CA GLU A 125 3.66 2.35 -18.77
C GLU A 125 4.67 1.46 -18.05
N GLY A 126 4.97 0.30 -18.63
CA GLY A 126 5.91 -0.68 -18.08
C GLY A 126 5.34 -1.59 -16.98
N ALA A 127 4.07 -1.42 -16.58
CA ALA A 127 3.45 -2.31 -15.61
C ALA A 127 3.14 -3.67 -16.24
N THR A 128 3.39 -4.75 -15.50
CA THR A 128 3.30 -6.13 -16.03
C THR A 128 2.27 -7.02 -15.34
N SER A 129 2.04 -6.83 -14.03
CA SER A 129 1.04 -7.54 -13.24
C SER A 129 0.87 -6.89 -11.86
N SER A 130 -0.20 -7.23 -11.16
CA SER A 130 -0.43 -6.84 -9.76
C SER A 130 0.68 -7.34 -8.82
N GLU A 131 1.30 -8.49 -9.14
CA GLU A 131 2.39 -9.08 -8.34
C GLU A 131 3.73 -8.35 -8.49
N ALA A 132 3.99 -7.71 -9.64
CA ALA A 132 5.28 -7.08 -9.93
C ALA A 132 5.61 -5.91 -9.00
N GLY A 133 4.60 -5.29 -8.37
CA GLY A 133 4.74 -4.19 -7.42
C GLY A 133 5.02 -2.85 -8.10
N GLU A 134 6.14 -2.71 -8.81
CA GLU A 134 6.57 -1.46 -9.44
C GLU A 134 7.00 -1.64 -10.92
N PRO A 135 6.49 -0.81 -11.84
CA PRO A 135 5.45 0.19 -11.63
C PRO A 135 4.08 -0.47 -11.36
N SER A 136 3.24 0.22 -10.59
CA SER A 136 1.96 -0.35 -10.14
C SER A 136 1.04 -0.75 -11.28
N TRP A 137 0.38 -1.92 -11.13
CA TRP A 137 -0.56 -2.43 -12.12
C TRP A 137 -1.81 -1.55 -12.26
N TRP A 138 -2.36 -1.09 -11.14
CA TRP A 138 -3.47 -0.15 -11.13
C TRP A 138 -2.92 1.28 -11.06
N LYS A 139 -3.46 2.17 -11.90
CA LYS A 139 -3.07 3.58 -11.88
C LYS A 139 -3.67 4.26 -10.65
N PRO A 140 -2.86 4.82 -9.73
CA PRO A 140 -3.39 5.55 -8.58
C PRO A 140 -4.10 6.84 -9.01
N LEU A 141 -5.14 7.21 -8.25
CA LEU A 141 -5.88 8.45 -8.41
C LEU A 141 -5.68 9.36 -7.20
N GLU A 142 -5.65 10.66 -7.43
CA GLU A 142 -5.53 11.67 -6.38
C GLU A 142 -6.89 11.93 -5.72
N GLN A 143 -6.94 11.83 -4.40
CA GLN A 143 -8.08 12.31 -3.63
C GLN A 143 -7.97 13.83 -3.47
N VAL A 144 -8.87 14.57 -4.12
CA VAL A 144 -8.91 16.04 -4.06
C VAL A 144 -9.90 16.60 -3.03
N PHE A 145 -10.82 15.78 -2.53
CA PHE A 145 -11.83 16.17 -1.56
C PHE A 145 -12.29 14.96 -0.73
N PHE A 146 -12.60 15.19 0.55
CA PHE A 146 -13.23 14.23 1.44
C PHE A 146 -14.05 14.98 2.50
N LEU A 147 -15.29 14.53 2.74
CA LEU A 147 -16.13 14.95 3.85
C LEU A 147 -16.47 13.71 4.69
N PRO A 148 -16.07 13.66 5.98
CA PRO A 148 -16.37 12.55 6.88
C PRO A 148 -17.85 12.35 7.19
#